data_AF-A0A9C6SZU0-F1
#
_entry.id   AF-A0A9C6SZU0-F1
#
_cell.length_a   1.000
_cell.length_b   1.000
_cell.length_c   1.000
_cell.angle_alpha   90.00
_cell.angle_beta   90.00
_cell.angle_gamma   90.00
#
_symmetry.space_group_name_H-M   'P 1'
#
loop_
_entity.id
_entity.type
_entity.pdbx_description
1 polymer ?
#
loop_
_entity_poly.entity_id
_entity_poly.type
_entity_poly.pdbx_seq_one_letter_code
_entity_poly.pdbx_strand_id
1 'polypeptide(L)'
;MGSTKTYKYIVLKPHEPIQIEYRKIKNILTLIPVSQNTQLYYLQNDHVRVLIVDKLTGYLDFIPKAGANFHQALGSGIDVMYIDDLCFITDGNEAEQQREHLYVLIQLIRPKYLHGLRQNKLPRYMLDLCARKALYLKT
;
A
#
# COMPACT_ATOMS: atom_id res chain seq x y z
N MET A 1 -11.38 33.94 20.12
CA MET A 1 -10.74 32.98 21.05
C MET A 1 -10.44 31.71 20.27
N GLY A 2 -9.17 31.46 19.92
CA GLY A 2 -8.78 30.25 19.18
C GLY A 2 -8.71 29.06 20.13
N SER A 3 -9.46 28.00 19.86
CA SER A 3 -9.37 26.75 20.63
C SER A 3 -7.99 26.12 20.41
N THR A 4 -7.19 25.99 21.45
CA THR A 4 -5.95 25.21 21.44
C THR A 4 -6.32 23.74 21.24
N LYS A 5 -6.11 23.20 20.03
CA LYS A 5 -6.33 21.78 19.77
C LYS A 5 -5.22 20.97 20.42
N THR A 6 -5.57 20.11 21.37
CA THR A 6 -4.66 19.12 21.95
C THR A 6 -4.60 17.91 21.02
N TYR A 7 -3.39 17.56 20.56
CA TYR A 7 -3.16 16.40 19.70
C TYR A 7 -2.64 15.23 20.51
N LYS A 8 -3.18 14.03 20.25
CA LYS A 8 -2.65 12.78 20.79
C LYS A 8 -1.77 12.13 19.72
N TYR A 9 -0.49 11.97 20.04
CA TYR A 9 0.45 11.24 19.20
C TYR A 9 0.49 9.77 19.63
N ILE A 10 0.46 8.86 18.67
CA ILE A 10 0.56 7.42 18.91
C ILE A 10 1.70 6.89 18.06
N VAL A 11 2.65 6.21 18.70
CA VAL A 11 3.76 5.57 18.02
C VAL A 11 3.30 4.21 17.49
N LEU A 12 3.44 4.00 16.19
CA LEU A 12 3.14 2.72 15.55
C LEU A 12 4.33 1.78 15.72
N LYS A 13 4.07 0.58 16.23
CA LYS A 13 5.09 -0.48 16.30
C LYS A 13 5.06 -1.33 15.03
N PRO A 14 6.23 -1.77 14.51
CA PRO A 14 6.30 -2.68 13.37
C PRO A 14 5.45 -3.93 13.55
N HIS A 15 4.69 -4.29 12.52
CA HIS A 15 3.84 -5.47 12.44
C HIS A 15 2.73 -5.58 13.50
N GLU A 16 2.60 -4.62 14.43
CA GLU A 16 1.53 -4.60 15.42
C GLU A 16 0.32 -3.83 14.87
N PRO A 17 -0.87 -4.47 14.77
CA PRO A 17 -2.08 -3.79 14.36
C PRO A 17 -2.55 -2.81 15.45
N ILE A 18 -2.93 -1.61 15.03
CA ILE A 18 -3.61 -0.64 15.88
C ILE A 18 -5.01 -0.33 15.34
N GLN A 19 -5.99 -0.24 16.23
CA GLN A 19 -7.31 0.22 15.88
C GLN A 19 -7.37 1.75 15.91
N ILE A 20 -7.77 2.34 14.79
CA ILE A 20 -8.08 3.76 14.65
C ILE A 20 -9.56 3.93 14.32
N GLU A 21 -10.23 4.84 15.02
CA GLU A 21 -11.63 5.15 14.75
C GLU A 21 -11.73 6.52 14.08
N TYR A 22 -12.34 6.55 12.90
CA TYR A 22 -12.61 7.79 12.18
C TYR A 22 -14.05 7.77 11.70
N ARG A 23 -14.84 8.81 12.06
CA ARG A 23 -16.27 8.91 11.72
C ARG A 23 -17.07 7.63 12.05
N LYS A 24 -16.82 7.04 13.22
CA LYS A 24 -17.43 5.78 13.70
C LYS A 24 -17.07 4.51 12.89
N ILE A 25 -16.11 4.61 11.97
CA ILE A 25 -15.57 3.46 11.26
C ILE A 25 -14.29 3.02 11.97
N LYS A 26 -14.28 1.76 12.42
CA LYS A 26 -13.09 1.12 12.96
C LYS A 26 -12.22 0.68 11.81
N ASN A 27 -10.99 1.16 11.78
CA ASN A 27 -9.98 0.71 10.84
C ASN A 27 -8.81 0.13 11.63
N ILE A 28 -8.18 -0.90 11.08
CA ILE A 28 -6.97 -1.49 11.59
C ILE A 28 -5.84 -1.02 10.70
N LEU A 29 -4.84 -0.38 11.31
CA LEU A 29 -3.61 0.05 10.65
C LEU A 29 -2.46 -0.84 11.11
N THR A 30 -1.66 -1.32 10.18
CA THR A 30 -0.43 -2.06 10.47
C THR A 30 0.72 -1.43 9.69
N LEU A 31 1.82 -1.18 10.40
CA LEU A 31 3.07 -0.72 9.83
C LEU A 31 3.91 -1.92 9.38
N ILE A 32 4.37 -1.93 8.13
CA ILE A 32 5.24 -3.00 7.58
C ILE A 32 6.57 -2.37 7.18
N PRO A 33 7.66 -2.61 7.94
CA PRO A 33 8.99 -2.19 7.52
C PRO A 33 9.41 -2.88 6.23
N VAL A 34 9.91 -2.09 5.29
CA VAL A 34 10.54 -2.57 4.05
C VAL A 34 12.06 -2.50 4.17
N SER A 35 12.55 -1.37 4.65
CA SER A 35 13.97 -1.14 4.95
C SER A 35 14.10 -0.16 6.11
N GLN A 36 15.32 0.21 6.48
CA GLN A 36 15.59 1.06 7.64
C GLN A 36 14.78 2.37 7.65
N ASN A 37 14.53 2.95 6.48
CA ASN A 37 13.82 4.22 6.33
C ASN A 37 12.55 4.11 5.46
N THR A 38 12.13 2.90 5.12
CA THR A 38 11.03 2.67 4.18
C THR A 38 9.98 1.77 4.81
N GLN A 39 8.71 2.18 4.74
CA GLN A 39 7.60 1.52 5.41
C GLN A 39 6.40 1.46 4.46
N LEU A 40 5.61 0.39 4.57
CA LEU A 40 4.27 0.29 4.01
C LEU A 40 3.25 0.40 5.12
N TYR A 41 2.06 0.85 4.74
CA TYR A 41 0.90 0.86 5.63
C TYR A 41 -0.17 -0.05 5.07
N TYR A 42 -0.54 -1.05 5.86
CA TYR A 42 -1.71 -1.87 5.57
C TYR A 42 -2.88 -1.37 6.41
N LEU A 43 -3.89 -0.84 5.74
CA LEU A 43 -5.10 -0.31 6.35
C LEU A 43 -6.27 -1.19 5.95
N GLN A 44 -7.05 -1.68 6.91
CA GLN A 44 -8.22 -2.49 6.63
C GLN A 44 -9.40 -2.15 7.51
N ASN A 45 -10.60 -2.39 7.01
CA ASN A 45 -11.82 -2.50 7.77
C ASN A 45 -12.68 -3.62 7.16
N ASP A 46 -13.93 -3.74 7.61
CA ASP A 46 -14.85 -4.79 7.16
C ASP A 46 -15.22 -4.70 5.66
N HIS A 47 -14.87 -3.60 4.99
CA HIS A 47 -15.28 -3.32 3.61
C HIS A 47 -14.11 -3.20 2.62
N VAL A 48 -12.95 -2.72 3.07
CA VAL A 48 -11.82 -2.44 2.19
C VAL A 48 -10.50 -2.79 2.84
N ARG A 49 -9.60 -3.35 2.04
CA ARG A 49 -8.20 -3.62 2.37
C ARG A 49 -7.32 -2.80 1.46
N VAL A 50 -6.55 -1.93 2.07
CA VAL A 50 -5.75 -0.90 1.41
C VAL A 50 -4.28 -1.12 1.74
N LEU A 51 -3.45 -1.11 0.72
CA LEU A 51 -1.99 -1.06 0.87
C LEU A 51 -1.48 0.30 0.40
N ILE A 52 -0.74 1.01 1.25
CA ILE A 52 -0.12 2.28 0.91
C ILE A 52 1.39 2.08 0.86
N VAL A 53 1.98 2.40 -0.28
CA VAL A 53 3.40 2.23 -0.59
C VAL A 53 4.00 3.59 -0.89
N ASP A 54 4.95 4.01 -0.05
CA ASP A 54 5.69 5.26 -0.27
C ASP A 54 6.89 4.99 -1.20
N LYS A 55 8.06 4.66 -0.65
CA LYS A 55 9.23 4.20 -1.40
C LYS A 55 9.37 2.66 -1.34
N LEU A 56 10.13 2.08 -2.25
CA LEU A 56 10.57 0.69 -2.24
C LEU A 56 12.06 0.65 -2.59
N THR A 57 12.89 0.38 -1.59
CA THR A 57 14.34 0.27 -1.78
C THR A 57 14.74 -1.20 -1.82
N GLY A 58 15.27 -1.67 -2.94
CA GLY A 58 15.84 -3.01 -3.09
C GLY A 58 14.84 -4.15 -3.27
N TYR A 59 15.35 -5.37 -3.07
CA TYR A 59 14.62 -6.63 -3.22
C TYR A 59 13.39 -6.71 -2.30
N LEU A 60 12.33 -7.39 -2.74
CA LEU A 60 11.08 -7.57 -1.97
C LEU A 60 11.22 -8.59 -0.82
N ASP A 61 12.37 -8.62 -0.14
CA ASP A 61 12.71 -9.56 0.94
C ASP A 61 11.96 -9.28 2.25
N PHE A 62 11.32 -8.11 2.36
CA PHE A 62 10.41 -7.78 3.44
C PHE A 62 9.14 -8.63 3.40
N ILE A 63 8.73 -9.13 2.23
CA ILE A 63 7.50 -9.90 2.06
C ILE A 63 7.45 -11.10 3.02
N PRO A 64 8.43 -12.01 3.07
CA PRO A 64 8.43 -13.11 4.04
C PRO A 64 8.49 -12.63 5.51
N LYS A 65 8.96 -11.40 5.77
CA LYS A 65 9.09 -10.79 7.11
C LYS A 65 7.85 -9.96 7.52
N ALA A 66 6.90 -9.73 6.63
CA ALA A 66 5.81 -8.77 6.81
C ALA A 66 4.75 -9.14 7.87
N GLY A 67 4.85 -10.34 8.46
CA GLY A 67 3.99 -10.83 9.52
C GLY A 67 2.69 -11.45 9.01
N ALA A 68 2.03 -12.22 9.89
CA ALA A 68 0.87 -13.05 9.55
C ALA A 68 -0.32 -12.23 8.99
N ASN A 69 -0.59 -11.05 9.56
CA ASN A 69 -1.68 -10.19 9.10
C ASN A 69 -1.53 -9.78 7.64
N PHE A 70 -0.31 -9.42 7.23
CA PHE A 70 -0.06 -9.06 5.84
C PHE A 70 -0.16 -10.28 4.93
N HIS A 71 0.39 -11.43 5.33
CA HIS A 71 0.28 -12.67 4.53
C HIS A 71 -1.17 -13.11 4.35
N GLN A 72 -2.00 -12.98 5.38
CA GLN A 72 -3.44 -13.23 5.27
C GLN A 72 -4.11 -12.27 4.29
N ALA A 73 -3.69 -11.00 4.29
CA ALA A 73 -4.18 -10.00 3.32
C ALA A 73 -3.79 -10.37 1.88
N LEU A 74 -2.58 -10.88 1.65
CA LEU A 74 -2.16 -11.38 0.33
C LEU A 74 -3.08 -12.49 -0.18
N GLY A 75 -3.40 -13.46 0.68
CA GLY A 75 -4.32 -14.56 0.32
C GLY A 75 -5.76 -14.11 0.12
N SER A 76 -6.21 -13.13 0.90
CA SER A 76 -7.58 -12.62 0.84
C SER A 76 -7.78 -11.59 -0.29
N GLY A 77 -6.68 -11.04 -0.82
CA GLY A 77 -6.64 -10.00 -1.84
C GLY A 77 -6.60 -8.58 -1.27
N ILE A 78 -5.93 -7.68 -1.99
CA ILE A 78 -5.89 -6.24 -1.70
C ILE A 78 -6.88 -5.53 -2.62
N ASP A 79 -7.77 -4.71 -2.05
CA ASP A 79 -8.79 -4.00 -2.82
C ASP A 79 -8.20 -2.76 -3.48
N VAL A 80 -7.43 -1.97 -2.74
CA VAL A 80 -6.82 -0.75 -3.25
C VAL A 80 -5.35 -0.69 -2.89
N MET A 81 -4.52 -0.34 -3.86
CA MET A 81 -3.11 -0.03 -3.61
C MET A 81 -2.83 1.41 -4.01
N TYR A 82 -2.24 2.17 -3.09
CA TYR A 82 -1.73 3.50 -3.33
C TYR A 82 -0.21 3.44 -3.42
N ILE A 83 0.37 4.10 -4.41
CA ILE A 83 1.83 4.15 -4.62
C ILE A 83 2.30 5.59 -4.77
N ASP A 84 3.49 5.92 -4.29
CA ASP A 84 4.13 7.21 -4.62
C ASP A 84 4.49 7.22 -6.12
N ASP A 85 3.75 8.00 -6.90
CA ASP A 85 3.84 8.03 -8.35
C ASP A 85 4.84 9.07 -8.88
N LEU A 86 5.61 9.73 -8.00
CA LEU A 86 6.68 10.64 -8.44
C LEU A 86 7.74 9.93 -9.29
N CYS A 87 8.03 8.66 -9.03
CA CYS A 87 9.05 7.92 -9.79
C CYS A 87 8.69 7.77 -11.28
N PHE A 88 7.46 8.05 -11.71
CA PHE A 88 7.06 7.99 -13.13
C PHE A 88 7.27 9.30 -13.89
N ILE A 89 7.60 10.38 -13.18
CA ILE A 89 7.81 11.71 -13.78
C ILE A 89 9.20 12.27 -13.48
N THR A 90 9.98 11.58 -12.65
CA THR A 90 11.38 11.93 -12.38
C THR A 90 12.31 10.98 -13.11
N ASP A 91 13.38 11.52 -13.68
CA ASP A 91 14.43 10.76 -14.33
C ASP A 91 15.52 10.33 -13.33
N GLY A 92 16.30 9.32 -13.70
CA GLY A 92 17.46 8.84 -12.96
C GLY A 92 17.32 7.41 -12.42
N ASN A 93 18.48 6.81 -12.09
CA ASN A 93 18.59 5.39 -11.72
C ASN A 93 17.71 5.00 -10.52
N GLU A 94 17.57 5.87 -9.51
CA GLU A 94 16.71 5.58 -8.37
C GLU A 94 15.23 5.48 -8.76
N ALA A 95 14.78 6.35 -9.67
CA ALA A 95 13.41 6.34 -10.15
C ALA A 95 13.16 5.10 -11.01
N GLU A 96 14.12 4.69 -11.84
CA GLU A 96 14.09 3.44 -12.60
C GLU A 96 13.94 2.22 -11.70
N GLN A 97 14.80 2.09 -10.68
CA GLN A 97 14.74 0.97 -9.73
C GLN A 97 13.41 0.95 -8.96
N GLN A 98 12.92 2.11 -8.51
CA GLN A 98 11.62 2.22 -7.86
C GLN A 98 10.49 1.72 -8.77
N ARG A 99 10.50 2.08 -10.06
CA ARG A 99 9.51 1.62 -11.04
C ARG A 99 9.53 0.09 -11.21
N GLU A 100 10.72 -0.52 -11.27
CA GLU A 100 10.87 -1.97 -11.34
C GLU A 100 10.35 -2.68 -10.08
N HIS A 101 10.70 -2.19 -8.89
CA HIS A 101 10.20 -2.77 -7.63
C HIS A 101 8.68 -2.64 -7.51
N LEU A 102 8.13 -1.49 -7.90
CA LEU A 102 6.68 -1.29 -7.94
C LEU A 102 6.01 -2.23 -8.94
N TYR A 103 6.58 -2.41 -10.12
CA TYR A 103 6.06 -3.33 -11.14
C TYR A 103 5.95 -4.76 -10.57
N VAL A 104 7.04 -5.28 -9.99
CA VAL A 104 7.06 -6.64 -9.43
C VAL A 104 6.09 -6.76 -8.24
N LEU A 105 6.06 -5.77 -7.35
CA LEU A 105 5.16 -5.79 -6.21
C LEU A 105 3.69 -5.78 -6.68
N ILE A 106 3.32 -4.91 -7.60
CA ILE A 106 1.95 -4.83 -8.12
C ILE A 106 1.57 -6.12 -8.85
N GLN A 107 2.50 -6.71 -9.61
CA GLN A 107 2.27 -7.98 -10.30
C GLN A 107 2.01 -9.14 -9.32
N LEU A 108 2.64 -9.11 -8.15
CA LEU A 108 2.47 -10.09 -7.07
C LEU A 108 1.16 -9.86 -6.29
N ILE A 109 0.90 -8.62 -5.88
CA ILE A 109 -0.27 -8.25 -5.07
C ILE A 109 -1.56 -8.31 -5.88
N ARG A 110 -1.51 -7.90 -7.16
CA ARG A 110 -2.65 -7.75 -8.08
C ARG A 110 -3.84 -7.04 -7.43
N PRO A 111 -3.69 -5.78 -6.99
CA PRO A 111 -4.78 -5.05 -6.35
C PRO A 111 -5.96 -4.88 -7.31
N LYS A 112 -7.20 -4.73 -6.80
CA LYS A 112 -8.36 -4.44 -7.66
C LYS A 112 -8.27 -3.04 -8.29
N TYR A 113 -7.77 -2.08 -7.53
CA TYR A 113 -7.55 -0.70 -7.96
C TYR A 113 -6.15 -0.22 -7.58
N LEU A 114 -5.51 0.51 -8.48
CA LEU A 114 -4.20 1.12 -8.27
C LEU A 114 -4.29 2.64 -8.48
N HIS A 115 -3.77 3.40 -7.53
CA HIS A 115 -3.80 4.85 -7.53
C HIS A 115 -2.44 5.46 -7.18
N GLY A 116 -2.11 6.59 -7.81
CA GLY A 116 -0.95 7.38 -7.43
C GLY A 116 -1.28 8.33 -6.28
N LEU A 117 -0.39 8.44 -5.30
CA LEU A 117 -0.59 9.28 -4.10
C LEU A 117 -0.48 10.79 -4.38
N ARG A 118 0.32 11.21 -5.37
CA ARG A 118 0.64 12.63 -5.58
C ARG A 118 -0.02 13.19 -6.82
N GLN A 119 0.27 12.63 -8.00
CA GLN A 119 -0.25 13.15 -9.27
C GLN A 119 -1.37 12.29 -9.85
N ASN A 120 -1.49 11.06 -9.37
CA ASN A 120 -2.36 10.02 -9.90
C ASN A 120 -2.17 9.83 -11.43
N LYS A 121 -0.93 9.94 -11.90
CA LYS A 121 -0.55 9.80 -13.32
C LYS A 121 0.18 8.49 -13.57
N LEU A 122 -0.49 7.39 -13.26
CA LEU A 122 0.09 6.07 -13.43
C LEU A 122 0.11 5.64 -14.90
N PRO A 123 1.23 5.08 -15.39
CA PRO A 123 1.28 4.53 -16.73
C PRO A 123 0.28 3.40 -16.93
N ARG A 124 -0.23 3.26 -18.15
CA ARG A 124 -1.23 2.23 -18.47
C ARG A 124 -0.75 0.82 -18.16
N TYR A 125 0.53 0.53 -18.41
CA TYR A 125 1.11 -0.79 -18.16
C TYR A 125 1.08 -1.17 -16.67
N MET A 126 1.07 -0.21 -15.74
CA MET A 126 0.91 -0.48 -14.31
C MET A 126 -0.53 -0.82 -13.97
N LEU A 127 -1.49 -0.12 -14.57
CA LEU A 127 -2.91 -0.35 -14.36
C LEU A 127 -3.35 -1.72 -14.90
N ASP A 128 -2.74 -2.18 -15.99
CA ASP A 128 -3.05 -3.48 -16.60
C ASP A 128 -2.61 -4.69 -15.74
N LEU A 129 -1.79 -4.46 -14.69
CA LEU A 129 -1.39 -5.47 -13.69
C LEU A 129 -2.44 -5.69 -12.59
N CYS A 130 -3.42 -4.79 -12.45
CA CYS A 130 -4.49 -4.94 -11.46
C CYS A 130 -5.27 -6.24 -11.70
N ALA A 131 -5.91 -6.76 -10.65
CA ALA A 131 -6.80 -7.91 -10.79
C ALA A 131 -7.86 -7.59 -11.85
N ARG A 132 -7.73 -8.22 -13.02
CA ARG A 132 -8.75 -8.13 -14.08
C ARG A 132 -10.04 -8.64 -13.47
N LYS A 133 -11.15 -7.89 -13.63
CA LYS A 133 -12.50 -8.44 -13.42
C LYS A 133 -12.50 -9.78 -14.13
N ALA A 134 -12.69 -10.88 -13.40
CA ALA A 134 -12.81 -12.19 -13.99
C ALA A 134 -13.89 -12.08 -15.08
N LEU A 135 -13.49 -12.20 -16.35
CA LEU A 135 -14.40 -12.34 -17.48
C LEU A 135 -15.06 -13.74 -17.48
N TYR A 136 -14.94 -14.49 -16.38
CA TYR A 136 -15.53 -15.81 -16.18
C TYR A 136 -16.70 -15.72 -15.19
N LEU A 137 -17.73 -15.02 -15.61
CA LEU A 137 -19.13 -15.35 -15.28
C LEU A 137 -19.88 -15.49 -16.61
N LYS A 138 -19.48 -16.48 -17.40
CA LYS A 138 -20.27 -17.07 -18.46
C LYS A 138 -19.95 -18.56 -18.52
N THR A 139 -20.64 -19.33 -17.69
CA THR A 139 -21.44 -20.54 -18.00
C THR A 139 -21.84 -21.18 -16.69
#